data_AF-A0A3M4A2Z1-F1
#
_entry.id   AF-A0A3M4A2Z1-F1
#
_cell.length_a   1.000
_cell.length_b   1.000
_cell.length_c   1.000
_cell.angle_alpha   90.00
_cell.angle_beta   90.00
_cell.angle_gamma   90.00
#
_symmetry.space_group_name_H-M   'P 1'
#
loop_
_entity.id
_entity.type
_entity.pdbx_description
1 polymer ?
#
loop_
_entity_poly.entity_id
_entity_poly.type
_entity_poly.pdbx_seq_one_letter_code
_entity_poly.pdbx_strand_id
1 'polypeptide(L)'
;MVTARSSWSIWNRLFASVPAKPIPTQSKPPNPNAPGENNMTLRKFAGLGALLSIVMPSLAMAADEVAAPVLNSGDTAWMLTATALVLFMTIPGLALFYGGMVRSKNILSVMMQCFAITGLISILWVVYGYSIAFDTTGMEQGVVNFNSFFGGMGKAFLAGVTPASITGPAALFPEAVFITFQMTFAIITPALIVGAFAERMKFSAMLIFMAIWFTLVYA
;
A
#
# COMPACT_ATOMS: atom_id res chain seq x y z
N MET A 1 1.96 40.75 13.20
CA MET A 1 2.98 39.94 13.89
C MET A 1 2.34 39.37 15.15
N VAL A 2 1.69 38.21 15.04
CA VAL A 2 1.00 37.51 16.14
C VAL A 2 1.61 36.12 16.20
N THR A 3 2.59 35.93 17.08
CA THR A 3 3.45 34.75 17.12
C THR A 3 3.03 33.77 18.21
N ALA A 4 2.54 32.59 17.80
CA ALA A 4 2.84 31.23 18.26
C ALA A 4 2.96 30.87 19.77
N ARG A 5 2.81 31.78 20.75
CA ARG A 5 3.09 31.51 22.17
C ARG A 5 1.89 31.07 23.00
N SER A 6 0.66 31.27 22.52
CA SER A 6 -0.58 30.99 23.28
C SER A 6 -1.11 29.57 23.13
N SER A 7 -0.67 28.80 22.12
CA SER A 7 -1.12 27.42 21.92
C SER A 7 -0.47 26.45 22.92
N TRP A 8 0.79 26.72 23.31
CA TRP A 8 1.57 25.88 24.23
C TRP A 8 1.01 25.81 25.66
N SER A 9 0.32 26.86 26.13
CA SER A 9 -0.25 26.88 27.49
C SER A 9 -1.50 26.01 27.65
N ILE A 10 -2.19 25.70 26.54
CA ILE A 10 -3.38 24.82 26.54
C ILE A 10 -2.92 23.36 26.61
N TRP A 11 -1.86 23.01 25.91
CA TRP A 11 -1.26 21.67 25.94
C TRP A 11 -0.69 21.28 27.32
N ASN A 12 -0.03 22.20 28.04
CA ASN A 12 0.51 21.91 29.37
C ASN A 12 -0.56 21.62 30.45
N ARG A 13 -1.81 22.05 30.25
CA ARG A 13 -2.91 21.80 31.21
C ARG A 13 -3.56 20.42 31.01
N LEU A 14 -3.47 19.84 29.81
CA LEU A 14 -4.01 18.52 29.50
C LEU A 14 -3.12 17.36 29.96
N PHE A 15 -1.81 17.58 30.12
CA PHE A 15 -0.86 16.55 30.57
C PHE A 15 -0.53 16.58 32.07
N ALA A 16 -1.07 17.54 32.83
CA ALA A 16 -0.82 17.67 34.27
C ALA A 16 -1.67 16.73 35.16
N SER A 17 -2.54 15.89 34.59
CA SER A 17 -3.46 15.01 35.33
C SER A 17 -3.00 13.55 35.46
N VAL A 18 -1.79 13.20 35.02
CA VAL A 18 -1.25 11.84 35.21
C VAL A 18 -0.50 11.78 36.55
N PRO A 19 -0.95 11.00 37.55
CA PRO A 19 -0.24 10.92 38.83
C PRO A 19 1.13 10.26 38.66
N ALA A 20 2.17 10.92 39.16
CA ALA A 20 3.55 10.43 39.12
C ALA A 20 3.70 9.17 39.99
N LYS A 21 4.25 8.09 39.41
CA LYS A 21 4.64 6.88 40.13
C LYS A 21 5.88 7.18 41.02
N PRO A 22 5.98 6.66 42.25
CA PRO A 22 7.10 7.01 43.14
C PRO A 22 8.45 6.53 42.60
N ILE A 23 9.46 7.40 42.67
CA ILE A 23 10.84 7.15 42.26
C ILE A 23 11.56 6.37 43.36
N PRO A 24 12.29 5.27 43.08
CA PRO A 24 13.11 4.60 44.08
C PRO A 24 14.28 5.50 44.49
N THR A 25 14.51 5.61 45.80
CA THR A 25 15.58 6.38 46.45
C THR A 25 16.96 6.07 45.86
N GLN A 26 17.66 7.10 45.37
CA GLN A 26 19.05 6.96 44.92
C GLN A 26 19.97 6.67 46.10
N SER A 27 20.72 5.57 46.01
CA SER A 27 21.87 5.31 46.86
C SER A 27 22.99 6.30 46.55
N LYS A 28 23.60 6.85 47.62
CA LYS A 28 24.75 7.77 47.69
C LYS A 28 25.71 7.77 46.48
N PRO A 29 26.12 8.94 45.94
CA PRO A 29 27.04 9.00 44.80
C PRO A 29 28.47 8.57 45.17
N PRO A 30 29.19 7.84 44.29
CA PRO A 30 30.59 7.48 44.51
C PRO A 30 31.56 8.65 44.27
N ASN A 31 32.69 8.58 44.98
CA ASN A 31 33.80 9.52 45.10
C ASN A 31 34.39 10.01 43.74
N PRO A 32 34.68 11.32 43.55
CA PRO A 32 35.16 11.91 42.29
C PRO A 32 36.58 11.49 41.81
N ASN A 33 37.21 10.48 42.41
CA ASN A 33 38.59 10.09 42.07
C ASN A 33 38.73 8.70 41.41
N ALA A 34 37.74 8.25 40.63
CA ALA A 34 37.85 7.01 39.84
C ALA A 34 38.34 7.30 38.40
N PRO A 35 39.39 6.61 37.90
CA PRO A 35 39.97 6.89 36.59
C PRO A 35 39.15 6.30 35.44
N GLY A 36 38.70 7.18 34.53
CA GLY A 36 38.51 6.95 33.09
C GLY A 36 37.63 5.79 32.62
N GLU A 37 36.30 5.93 32.65
CA GLU A 37 35.36 4.94 32.07
C GLU A 37 34.25 5.54 31.16
N ASN A 38 34.49 6.66 30.46
CA ASN A 38 33.38 7.42 29.82
C ASN A 38 33.27 7.35 28.29
N ASN A 39 33.79 6.30 27.64
CA ASN A 39 33.73 6.16 26.17
C ASN A 39 33.36 4.76 25.66
N MET A 40 33.32 3.74 26.52
CA MET A 40 32.91 2.38 26.11
C MET A 40 31.43 2.06 26.37
N THR A 41 30.79 2.75 27.32
CA THR A 41 29.38 2.54 27.72
C THR A 41 28.41 3.08 26.67
N LEU A 42 28.66 4.28 26.13
CA LEU A 42 27.77 4.95 25.19
C LEU A 42 27.61 4.20 23.84
N ARG A 43 28.67 3.52 23.36
CA ARG A 43 28.63 2.70 22.14
C ARG A 43 27.87 1.39 22.35
N LYS A 44 27.92 0.82 23.56
CA LYS A 44 27.15 -0.38 23.94
C LYS A 44 25.66 -0.08 24.03
N PHE A 45 25.27 1.09 24.55
CA PHE A 45 23.86 1.53 24.58
C PHE A 45 23.31 1.87 23.19
N ALA A 46 24.11 2.47 22.30
CA ALA A 46 23.71 2.68 20.91
C ALA A 46 23.54 1.36 20.14
N GLY A 47 24.45 0.39 20.37
CA GLY A 47 24.36 -0.95 19.77
C GLY A 47 23.18 -1.78 20.29
N LEU A 48 22.88 -1.68 21.60
CA LEU A 48 21.74 -2.37 22.21
C LEU A 48 20.40 -1.73 21.80
N GLY A 49 20.35 -0.41 21.62
CA GLY A 49 19.18 0.29 21.09
C GLY A 49 18.89 -0.05 19.63
N ALA A 50 19.93 -0.21 18.81
CA ALA A 50 19.80 -0.66 17.42
C ALA A 50 19.40 -2.15 17.31
N LEU A 51 19.85 -3.00 18.23
CA LEU A 51 19.39 -4.38 18.32
C LEU A 51 17.94 -4.48 18.81
N LEU A 52 17.54 -3.63 19.77
CA LEU A 52 16.15 -3.57 20.23
C LEU A 52 15.20 -3.13 19.11
N SER A 53 15.58 -2.16 18.28
CA SER A 53 14.74 -1.71 17.16
C SER A 53 14.63 -2.74 16.02
N ILE A 54 15.59 -3.65 15.87
CA ILE A 54 15.53 -4.78 14.93
C ILE A 54 14.67 -5.93 15.49
N VAL A 55 14.57 -6.07 16.81
CA VAL A 55 13.77 -7.14 17.47
C VAL A 55 12.32 -6.72 17.73
N MET A 56 12.04 -5.42 17.85
CA MET A 56 10.68 -4.90 18.07
C MET A 56 9.62 -5.35 17.03
N PRO A 57 9.93 -5.51 15.72
CA PRO A 57 8.97 -6.08 14.77
C PRO A 57 8.66 -7.56 15.03
N SER A 58 9.60 -8.31 15.63
CA SER A 58 9.44 -9.75 15.89
C SER A 58 8.61 -10.05 17.13
N LEU A 59 8.57 -9.14 18.11
CA LEU A 59 7.73 -9.29 19.31
C LEU A 59 6.25 -8.91 19.05
N ALA A 60 5.99 -8.15 17.98
CA ALA A 60 4.63 -7.82 17.54
C ALA A 60 3.90 -8.99 16.86
N MET A 61 4.59 -10.10 16.56
CA MET A 61 4.04 -11.26 15.85
C MET A 61 3.55 -12.39 16.77
N ALA A 62 3.46 -12.18 18.08
CA ALA A 62 3.27 -13.26 19.06
C ALA A 62 2.02 -13.17 19.94
N ALA A 63 1.01 -12.37 19.59
CA ALA A 63 -0.28 -12.41 20.30
C ALA A 63 -1.41 -11.89 19.42
N ASP A 64 -2.10 -12.78 18.72
CA ASP A 64 -3.55 -12.73 18.72
C ASP A 64 -4.10 -14.14 18.47
N GLU A 65 -4.95 -14.60 19.40
CA GLU A 65 -5.75 -15.79 19.24
C GLU A 65 -6.62 -15.62 17.99
N VAL A 66 -6.78 -16.68 17.18
CA VAL A 66 -7.62 -16.66 15.97
C VAL A 66 -9.09 -16.57 16.38
N ALA A 67 -9.51 -15.38 16.82
CA ALA A 67 -10.89 -14.98 16.87
C ALA A 67 -11.43 -15.03 15.44
N ALA A 68 -12.67 -15.51 15.28
CA ALA A 68 -13.35 -15.57 13.99
C ALA A 68 -13.14 -14.26 13.21
N PRO A 69 -12.90 -14.28 11.89
CA PRO A 69 -12.54 -13.08 11.14
C PRO A 69 -13.63 -12.03 11.27
N VAL A 70 -13.42 -11.08 12.19
CA VAL A 70 -14.30 -9.93 12.40
C VAL A 70 -13.80 -8.84 11.48
N LEU A 71 -14.68 -8.37 10.59
CA LEU A 71 -14.37 -7.26 9.70
C LEU A 71 -13.87 -6.04 10.49
N ASN A 72 -12.68 -5.56 10.14
CA ASN A 72 -12.12 -4.35 10.70
C ASN A 72 -12.53 -3.16 9.81
N SER A 73 -13.40 -2.30 10.35
CA SER A 73 -13.86 -1.10 9.65
C SER A 73 -12.73 -0.09 9.38
N GLY A 74 -11.71 -0.04 10.25
CA GLY A 74 -10.55 0.84 10.09
C GLY A 74 -9.67 0.40 8.92
N ASP A 75 -9.36 -0.89 8.84
CA ASP A 75 -8.57 -1.45 7.73
C ASP A 75 -9.32 -1.30 6.41
N THR A 76 -10.63 -1.55 6.42
CA THR A 76 -11.49 -1.37 5.24
C THR A 76 -11.50 0.09 4.78
N ALA A 77 -11.66 1.05 5.70
CA ALA A 77 -11.64 2.48 5.38
C ALA A 77 -10.28 2.94 4.84
N TRP A 78 -9.19 2.43 5.42
CA TRP A 78 -7.84 2.71 4.92
C TRP A 78 -7.63 2.14 3.52
N MET A 79 -8.04 0.90 3.26
CA MET A 79 -7.92 0.28 1.93
C MET A 79 -8.74 1.02 0.87
N LEU A 80 -9.96 1.47 1.19
CA LEU A 80 -10.75 2.31 0.29
C LEU A 80 -10.07 3.66 0.03
N THR A 81 -9.51 4.28 1.07
CA THR A 81 -8.77 5.55 0.95
C THR A 81 -7.52 5.36 0.08
N ALA A 82 -6.75 4.31 0.31
CA ALA A 82 -5.57 3.96 -0.48
C ALA A 82 -5.93 3.70 -1.95
N THR A 83 -7.02 2.97 -2.20
CA THR A 83 -7.55 2.75 -3.56
C THR A 83 -7.85 4.08 -4.26
N ALA A 84 -8.52 5.02 -3.57
CA ALA A 84 -8.80 6.34 -4.12
C ALA A 84 -7.52 7.14 -4.41
N LEU A 85 -6.51 7.07 -3.54
CA LEU A 85 -5.22 7.73 -3.73
C LEU A 85 -4.47 7.19 -4.96
N VAL A 86 -4.43 5.87 -5.14
CA VAL A 86 -3.76 5.27 -6.33
C VAL A 86 -4.54 5.60 -7.60
N LEU A 87 -5.87 5.57 -7.56
CA LEU A 87 -6.68 5.98 -8.71
C LEU A 87 -6.45 7.47 -9.06
N PHE A 88 -6.30 8.33 -8.06
CA PHE A 88 -5.99 9.75 -8.24
C PHE A 88 -4.63 9.99 -8.93
N MET A 89 -3.66 9.08 -8.71
CA MET A 89 -2.40 9.11 -9.47
C MET A 89 -2.63 8.90 -10.95
N THR A 90 -3.62 8.09 -11.35
CA THR A 90 -3.92 7.85 -12.77
C THR A 90 -4.79 8.98 -13.35
N ILE A 91 -5.91 9.31 -12.69
CA ILE A 91 -6.86 10.35 -13.09
C ILE A 91 -7.04 11.32 -11.91
N PRO A 92 -6.56 12.58 -11.99
CA PRO A 92 -5.95 13.27 -13.13
C PRO A 92 -4.41 13.21 -13.19
N GLY A 93 -3.73 12.56 -12.23
CA GLY A 93 -2.27 12.69 -12.05
C GLY A 93 -1.44 12.41 -13.31
N LEU A 94 -1.49 11.20 -13.85
CA LEU A 94 -0.75 10.80 -15.05
C LEU A 94 -1.28 11.52 -16.30
N ALA A 95 -2.58 11.74 -16.39
CA ALA A 95 -3.18 12.45 -17.52
C ALA A 95 -2.64 13.89 -17.65
N LEU A 96 -2.48 14.59 -16.52
CA LEU A 96 -1.89 15.94 -16.49
C LEU A 96 -0.37 15.90 -16.64
N PHE A 97 0.30 14.90 -16.06
CA PHE A 97 1.74 14.75 -16.19
C PHE A 97 2.15 14.51 -17.66
N TYR A 98 1.55 13.53 -18.33
CA TYR A 98 1.80 13.28 -19.75
C TYR A 98 1.20 14.36 -20.64
N GLY A 99 0.04 14.91 -20.27
CA GLY A 99 -0.58 16.08 -20.93
C GLY A 99 0.33 17.31 -20.94
N GLY A 100 1.07 17.57 -19.87
CA GLY A 100 1.99 18.72 -19.77
C GLY A 100 3.27 18.58 -20.59
N MET A 101 3.67 17.35 -20.93
CA MET A 101 4.87 17.08 -21.75
C MET A 101 4.57 17.06 -23.26
N VAL A 102 3.30 17.02 -23.63
CA VAL A 102 2.86 17.01 -25.04
C VAL A 102 2.48 18.41 -25.52
N ARG A 103 2.37 18.58 -26.83
CA ARG A 103 2.02 19.90 -27.39
C ARG A 103 0.59 20.25 -27.01
N SER A 104 0.32 21.54 -26.79
CA SER A 104 -1.00 22.06 -26.38
C SER A 104 -2.16 21.55 -27.24
N LYS A 105 -1.95 21.45 -28.56
CA LYS A 105 -2.95 20.95 -29.53
C LYS A 105 -3.31 19.47 -29.37
N ASN A 106 -2.50 18.69 -28.64
CA ASN A 106 -2.63 17.25 -28.49
C ASN A 106 -2.98 16.82 -27.04
N ILE A 107 -3.02 17.75 -26.09
CA ILE A 107 -3.32 17.47 -24.66
C ILE A 107 -4.64 16.70 -24.53
N LEU A 108 -5.68 17.15 -25.23
CA LEU A 108 -7.00 16.51 -25.18
C LEU A 108 -6.93 15.04 -25.63
N SER A 109 -6.09 14.72 -26.62
CA SER A 109 -5.91 13.34 -27.06
C SER A 109 -5.28 12.48 -25.98
N VAL A 110 -4.24 12.98 -25.29
CA VAL A 110 -3.56 12.24 -24.22
C VAL A 110 -4.47 12.03 -23.01
N MET A 111 -5.22 13.06 -22.62
CA MET A 111 -6.20 12.93 -21.52
C MET A 111 -7.26 11.86 -21.83
N MET A 112 -7.77 11.84 -23.06
CA MET A 112 -8.73 10.82 -23.50
C MET A 112 -8.11 9.42 -23.57
N GLN A 113 -6.83 9.29 -23.94
CA GLN A 113 -6.11 8.02 -23.91
C GLN A 113 -5.99 7.47 -22.49
N CYS A 114 -5.60 8.30 -21.51
CA CYS A 114 -5.52 7.89 -20.11
C CYS A 114 -6.88 7.45 -19.54
N PHE A 115 -7.96 8.15 -19.90
CA PHE A 115 -9.33 7.76 -19.52
C PHE A 115 -9.74 6.43 -20.17
N ALA A 116 -9.48 6.27 -21.46
CA ALA A 116 -9.85 5.06 -22.19
C ALA A 116 -9.11 3.82 -21.67
N ILE A 117 -7.84 3.95 -21.30
CA ILE A 117 -7.05 2.86 -20.72
C ILE A 117 -7.56 2.50 -19.35
N THR A 118 -7.85 3.49 -18.50
CA THR A 118 -8.46 3.25 -17.20
C THR A 118 -9.75 2.42 -17.34
N GLY A 119 -10.63 2.80 -18.27
CA GLY A 119 -11.85 2.04 -18.55
C GLY A 119 -11.58 0.64 -19.11
N LEU A 120 -10.71 0.51 -20.11
CA LEU A 120 -10.36 -0.77 -20.74
C LEU A 120 -9.80 -1.75 -19.71
N ILE A 121 -8.79 -1.34 -18.94
CA ILE A 121 -8.13 -2.22 -17.96
C ILE A 121 -9.09 -2.58 -16.82
N SER A 122 -9.95 -1.65 -16.37
CA SER A 122 -10.97 -1.96 -15.35
C SER A 122 -11.90 -3.08 -15.80
N ILE A 123 -12.33 -3.05 -17.08
CA ILE A 123 -13.18 -4.09 -17.64
C ILE A 123 -12.42 -5.42 -17.73
N LEU A 124 -11.20 -5.44 -18.29
CA LEU A 124 -10.42 -6.67 -18.42
C LEU A 124 -10.08 -7.29 -17.05
N TRP A 125 -9.78 -6.45 -16.05
CA TRP A 125 -9.53 -6.88 -14.68
C TRP A 125 -10.72 -7.64 -14.07
N VAL A 126 -11.93 -7.09 -14.21
CA VAL A 126 -13.16 -7.70 -13.69
C VAL A 126 -13.53 -8.96 -14.46
N VAL A 127 -13.35 -8.99 -15.79
CA VAL A 127 -13.72 -10.14 -16.62
C VAL A 127 -12.83 -11.34 -16.33
N TYR A 128 -11.51 -11.16 -16.33
CA TYR A 128 -10.59 -12.28 -16.13
C TYR A 128 -9.30 -11.93 -15.38
N GLY A 129 -8.84 -10.67 -15.42
CA GLY A 129 -7.52 -10.31 -14.87
C GLY A 129 -7.35 -10.62 -13.39
N TYR A 130 -8.39 -10.38 -12.58
CA TYR A 130 -8.37 -10.75 -11.17
C TYR A 130 -8.23 -12.26 -10.96
N SER A 131 -8.92 -13.06 -11.78
CA SER A 131 -8.84 -14.52 -11.70
C SER A 131 -7.44 -15.01 -12.06
N ILE A 132 -6.86 -14.54 -13.17
CA ILE A 132 -5.53 -14.99 -13.59
C ILE A 132 -4.45 -14.59 -12.57
N ALA A 133 -4.58 -13.41 -11.94
CA ALA A 133 -3.57 -12.94 -10.99
C ALA A 133 -3.71 -13.56 -9.58
N PHE A 134 -4.93 -13.87 -9.13
CA PHE A 134 -5.21 -14.21 -7.71
C PHE A 134 -5.96 -15.54 -7.50
N ASP A 135 -6.37 -16.24 -8.55
CA ASP A 135 -6.95 -17.58 -8.42
C ASP A 135 -5.84 -18.63 -8.26
N THR A 136 -5.69 -19.13 -7.04
CA THR A 136 -4.71 -20.17 -6.69
C THR A 136 -5.20 -21.58 -6.98
N THR A 137 -6.36 -21.74 -7.64
CA THR A 137 -6.91 -23.06 -8.01
C THR A 137 -5.90 -23.84 -8.85
N GLY A 138 -5.32 -24.90 -8.26
CA GLY A 138 -4.33 -25.76 -8.93
C GLY A 138 -2.86 -25.35 -8.76
N MET A 139 -2.56 -24.35 -7.92
CA MET A 139 -1.20 -24.02 -7.49
C MET A 139 -0.81 -24.82 -6.24
N GLU A 140 0.26 -25.60 -6.33
CA GLU A 140 0.84 -26.31 -5.18
C GLU A 140 2.21 -25.73 -4.83
N GLN A 141 2.46 -25.52 -3.53
CA GLN A 141 3.71 -24.96 -3.04
C GLN A 141 4.89 -25.90 -3.35
N GLY A 142 5.82 -25.44 -4.17
CA GLY A 142 7.02 -26.21 -4.56
C GLY A 142 6.88 -26.99 -5.87
N VAL A 143 5.73 -26.95 -6.54
CA VAL A 143 5.52 -27.55 -7.86
C VAL A 143 5.38 -26.45 -8.91
N VAL A 144 6.20 -26.49 -9.95
CA VAL A 144 6.10 -25.59 -11.11
C VAL A 144 5.24 -26.25 -12.17
N ASN A 145 3.97 -25.88 -12.22
CA ASN A 145 3.00 -26.29 -13.24
C ASN A 145 2.59 -25.07 -14.09
N PHE A 146 1.79 -25.29 -15.15
CA PHE A 146 1.22 -24.19 -15.93
C PHE A 146 0.39 -23.23 -15.06
N ASN A 147 -0.31 -23.76 -14.06
CA ASN A 147 -1.05 -22.98 -13.06
C ASN A 147 -0.15 -22.14 -12.14
N SER A 148 1.15 -22.42 -12.09
CA SER A 148 2.11 -21.61 -11.33
C SER A 148 2.47 -20.30 -12.06
N PHE A 149 2.20 -20.21 -13.37
CA PHE A 149 2.44 -19.02 -14.19
C PHE A 149 1.16 -18.25 -14.51
N PHE A 150 0.04 -18.95 -14.69
CA PHE A 150 -1.28 -18.36 -14.90
C PHE A 150 -2.25 -18.90 -13.85
N GLY A 151 -2.88 -18.03 -13.06
CA GLY A 151 -3.93 -18.45 -12.14
C GLY A 151 -5.12 -19.05 -12.86
N GLY A 152 -5.98 -19.72 -12.09
CA GLY A 152 -7.19 -20.35 -12.61
C GLY A 152 -8.21 -19.34 -13.16
N MET A 153 -9.22 -19.85 -13.88
CA MET A 153 -10.38 -19.08 -14.34
C MET A 153 -11.58 -19.19 -13.38
N GLY A 154 -11.40 -19.74 -12.17
CA GLY A 154 -12.48 -20.01 -11.22
C GLY A 154 -13.14 -18.76 -10.66
N LYS A 155 -12.45 -17.61 -10.71
CA LYS A 155 -12.95 -16.30 -10.28
C LYS A 155 -13.22 -15.33 -11.45
N ALA A 156 -13.30 -15.83 -12.69
CA ALA A 156 -13.67 -15.00 -13.84
C ALA A 156 -15.04 -14.33 -13.59
N PHE A 157 -15.22 -13.07 -14.02
CA PHE A 157 -16.38 -12.24 -13.71
C PHE A 157 -16.68 -12.08 -12.22
N LEU A 158 -15.67 -12.22 -11.34
CA LEU A 158 -15.83 -12.25 -9.88
C LEU A 158 -16.78 -13.38 -9.43
N ALA A 159 -16.85 -14.48 -10.17
CA ALA A 159 -17.65 -15.64 -9.80
C ALA A 159 -17.25 -16.13 -8.40
N GLY A 160 -18.26 -16.28 -7.52
CA GLY A 160 -18.05 -16.71 -6.13
C GLY A 160 -17.61 -15.62 -5.16
N VAL A 161 -17.39 -14.37 -5.62
CA VAL A 161 -17.12 -13.23 -4.74
C VAL A 161 -18.46 -12.68 -4.24
N THR A 162 -18.68 -12.80 -2.93
CA THR A 162 -19.86 -12.23 -2.26
C THR A 162 -19.44 -11.03 -1.41
N PRO A 163 -20.36 -10.13 -1.02
CA PRO A 163 -20.05 -9.06 -0.06
C PRO A 163 -19.55 -9.57 1.30
N ALA A 164 -19.82 -10.84 1.62
CA ALA A 164 -19.36 -11.52 2.84
C ALA A 164 -17.99 -12.21 2.65
N SER A 165 -17.42 -12.23 1.44
CA SER A 165 -16.11 -12.83 1.20
C SER A 165 -15.02 -11.95 1.82
N ILE A 166 -14.23 -12.51 2.74
CA ILE A 166 -13.14 -11.84 3.47
C ILE A 166 -11.81 -12.33 2.91
N THR A 167 -10.79 -11.46 2.88
CA THR A 167 -9.44 -11.80 2.43
C THR A 167 -8.67 -12.62 3.49
N GLY A 168 -9.13 -13.85 3.76
CA GLY A 168 -8.44 -14.82 4.61
C GLY A 168 -8.23 -14.39 6.07
N PRO A 169 -7.44 -15.15 6.84
CA PRO A 169 -7.27 -14.94 8.29
C PRO A 169 -6.42 -13.72 8.67
N ALA A 170 -5.59 -13.21 7.75
CA ALA A 170 -4.62 -12.13 8.01
C ALA A 170 -5.07 -10.74 7.50
N ALA A 171 -6.11 -10.67 6.66
CA ALA A 171 -6.65 -9.41 6.13
C ALA A 171 -8.15 -9.36 6.38
N LEU A 172 -8.53 -8.62 7.43
CA LEU A 172 -9.90 -8.51 7.94
C LEU A 172 -10.73 -7.47 7.16
N PHE A 173 -10.64 -7.49 5.82
CA PHE A 173 -11.43 -6.63 4.95
C PHE A 173 -12.05 -7.40 3.78
N PRO A 174 -13.15 -6.87 3.18
CA PRO A 174 -13.86 -7.56 2.11
C PRO A 174 -13.00 -7.79 0.87
N GLU A 175 -13.15 -8.95 0.23
CA GLU A 175 -12.46 -9.31 -1.01
C GLU A 175 -12.74 -8.31 -2.15
N ALA A 176 -13.94 -7.73 -2.18
CA ALA A 176 -14.28 -6.66 -3.12
C ALA A 176 -13.36 -5.43 -3.01
N VAL A 177 -12.95 -5.07 -1.78
CA VAL A 177 -12.02 -3.95 -1.55
C VAL A 177 -10.62 -4.32 -2.01
N PHE A 178 -10.20 -5.57 -1.82
CA PHE A 178 -8.94 -6.06 -2.36
C PHE A 178 -8.91 -6.05 -3.89
N ILE A 179 -9.98 -6.54 -4.54
CA ILE A 179 -10.11 -6.56 -6.01
C ILE A 179 -9.98 -5.15 -6.59
N THR A 180 -10.70 -4.20 -6.00
CA THR A 180 -10.69 -2.79 -6.45
C THR A 180 -9.37 -2.10 -6.17
N PHE A 181 -8.71 -2.38 -5.04
CA PHE A 181 -7.37 -1.90 -4.75
C PHE A 181 -6.37 -2.40 -5.79
N GLN A 182 -6.33 -3.71 -6.05
CA GLN A 182 -5.40 -4.30 -7.03
C GLN A 182 -5.68 -3.83 -8.47
N MET A 183 -6.95 -3.58 -8.81
CA MET A 183 -7.34 -2.98 -10.09
C MET A 183 -6.62 -1.65 -10.33
N THR A 184 -6.39 -0.83 -9.31
CA THR A 184 -5.70 0.46 -9.50
C THR A 184 -4.22 0.30 -9.87
N PHE A 185 -3.54 -0.73 -9.36
CA PHE A 185 -2.18 -1.08 -9.80
C PHE A 185 -2.16 -1.65 -11.21
N ALA A 186 -3.19 -2.42 -11.57
CA ALA A 186 -3.39 -2.92 -12.91
C ALA A 186 -3.59 -1.79 -13.93
N ILE A 187 -4.27 -0.72 -13.53
CA ILE A 187 -4.50 0.47 -14.37
C ILE A 187 -3.21 1.29 -14.52
N ILE A 188 -2.48 1.58 -13.44
CA ILE A 188 -1.37 2.53 -13.46
C ILE A 188 -0.17 2.01 -14.28
N THR A 189 0.08 0.70 -14.26
CA THR A 189 1.23 0.07 -14.95
C THR A 189 1.23 0.28 -16.47
N PRO A 190 0.19 -0.11 -17.24
CA PRO A 190 0.12 0.19 -18.66
C PRO A 190 -0.07 1.69 -18.94
N ALA A 191 -0.71 2.44 -18.03
CA ALA A 191 -0.86 3.88 -18.18
C ALA A 191 0.49 4.63 -18.19
N LEU A 192 1.51 4.14 -17.47
CA LEU A 192 2.86 4.71 -17.53
C LEU A 192 3.55 4.47 -18.88
N ILE A 193 3.23 3.38 -19.57
CA ILE A 193 3.80 3.04 -20.90
C ILE A 193 3.28 4.01 -21.97
N VAL A 194 2.06 4.51 -21.84
CA VAL A 194 1.45 5.50 -22.75
C VAL A 194 2.34 6.72 -22.92
N GLY A 195 2.97 7.16 -21.84
CA GLY A 195 3.88 8.30 -21.84
C GLY A 195 5.01 8.19 -22.85
N ALA A 196 5.50 6.97 -23.12
CA ALA A 196 6.61 6.73 -24.04
C ALA A 196 6.22 6.94 -25.51
N PHE A 197 4.95 6.74 -25.87
CA PHE A 197 4.46 6.79 -27.25
C PHE A 197 3.32 7.79 -27.46
N ALA A 198 3.09 8.65 -26.46
CA ALA A 198 2.05 9.68 -26.49
C ALA A 198 2.20 10.54 -27.77
N GLU A 199 1.06 10.83 -28.42
CA GLU A 199 0.94 11.49 -29.74
C GLU A 199 1.39 10.70 -30.98
N ARG A 200 2.06 9.54 -30.88
CA ARG A 200 2.65 8.84 -32.05
C ARG A 200 1.89 7.59 -32.50
N MET A 201 0.93 7.12 -31.72
CA MET A 201 0.12 5.92 -32.02
C MET A 201 -1.34 6.24 -32.31
N LYS A 202 -1.95 5.45 -33.22
CA LYS A 202 -3.40 5.47 -33.43
C LYS A 202 -4.12 4.98 -32.17
N PHE A 203 -5.25 5.59 -31.82
CA PHE A 203 -6.03 5.25 -30.62
C PHE A 203 -6.40 3.76 -30.55
N SER A 204 -6.87 3.18 -31.67
CA SER A 204 -7.21 1.75 -31.73
C SER A 204 -5.99 0.85 -31.53
N ALA A 205 -4.83 1.19 -32.11
CA ALA A 205 -3.60 0.44 -31.92
C ALA A 205 -3.11 0.50 -30.47
N MET A 206 -3.28 1.64 -29.81
CA MET A 206 -3.01 1.81 -28.38
C MET A 206 -3.89 0.87 -27.55
N LEU A 207 -5.22 0.84 -27.78
CA LEU A 207 -6.12 -0.02 -26.99
C LEU A 207 -5.77 -1.50 -27.12
N ILE A 208 -5.51 -1.97 -28.34
CA ILE A 208 -5.12 -3.37 -28.58
C ILE A 208 -3.79 -3.69 -27.90
N PHE A 209 -2.80 -2.80 -28.03
CA PHE A 209 -1.50 -2.99 -27.39
C PHE A 209 -1.64 -3.07 -25.86
N MET A 210 -2.42 -2.18 -25.25
CA MET A 210 -2.62 -2.18 -23.79
C MET A 210 -3.38 -3.41 -23.31
N ALA A 211 -4.38 -3.89 -24.06
CA ALA A 211 -5.09 -5.13 -23.74
C ALA A 211 -4.17 -6.36 -23.79
N ILE A 212 -3.34 -6.46 -24.83
CA ILE A 212 -2.39 -7.56 -24.99
C ILE A 212 -1.32 -7.50 -23.90
N TRP A 213 -0.74 -6.33 -23.66
CA TRP A 213 0.29 -6.15 -22.64
C TRP A 213 -0.25 -6.46 -21.25
N PHE A 214 -1.44 -5.97 -20.92
CA PHE A 214 -2.11 -6.30 -19.66
C PHE A 214 -2.29 -7.81 -19.49
N THR A 215 -2.70 -8.53 -20.54
CA THR A 215 -3.00 -9.97 -20.45
C THR A 215 -1.75 -10.85 -20.39
N LEU A 216 -0.66 -10.47 -21.05
CA LEU A 216 0.53 -11.32 -21.19
C LEU A 216 1.66 -10.98 -20.22
N VAL A 217 1.70 -9.74 -19.73
CA VAL A 217 2.81 -9.24 -18.90
C VAL A 217 2.35 -8.90 -17.48
N TYR A 218 1.13 -8.39 -17.33
CA TYR A 218 0.63 -7.93 -16.03
C TYR A 218 -0.22 -8.98 -15.30
N ALA A 219 -1.25 -9.51 -15.96
CA ALA A 219 -2.19 -10.49 -15.41
C ALA A 219 -1.51 -11.84 -15.19
#